data_AF-A0A6C8GPY1-F1
#
_entry.id   AF-A0A6C8GPY1-F1
#
_cell.length_a   1.000
_cell.length_b   1.000
_cell.length_c   1.000
_cell.angle_alpha   90.00
_cell.angle_beta   90.00
_cell.angle_gamma   90.00
#
_symmetry.space_group_name_H-M   'P 1'
#
loop_
_entity.id
_entity.type
_entity.pdbx_description
1 polymer ?
#
loop_
_entity_poly.entity_id
_entity_poly.type
_entity_poly.pdbx_seq_one_letter_code
_entity_poly.pdbx_strand_id
1 'polypeptide(L)'
;MDMNHDLTLSGWATDSNDPDSFFRPLLSCAAINSQTNFAHWCNPEFDSVLRKALSSQQLASRIEAYEEAQNILEKELPILPLASSLRLQANSYDDSISTTPAGLPLRY
;
A
#
# COMPACT_ATOMS: atom_id res chain seq x y z
N MET A 1 -0.89 -17.80 -7.34
CA MET A 1 0.53 -17.76 -6.96
C MET A 1 0.76 -18.97 -6.10
N ASP A 2 1.68 -19.84 -6.49
CA ASP A 2 2.01 -21.01 -5.69
C ASP A 2 2.84 -20.55 -4.49
N MET A 3 2.42 -20.89 -3.26
CA MET A 3 3.10 -20.51 -2.01
C MET A 3 4.41 -21.30 -1.82
N ASN A 4 5.40 -21.06 -2.67
CA ASN A 4 6.70 -21.75 -2.66
C ASN A 4 7.83 -20.89 -2.04
N HIS A 5 7.47 -19.90 -1.23
CA HIS A 5 8.41 -18.96 -0.64
C HIS A 5 8.11 -18.75 0.85
N ASP A 6 9.14 -18.81 1.69
CA ASP A 6 9.03 -18.48 3.12
C ASP A 6 9.00 -16.96 3.34
N LEU A 7 9.72 -16.21 2.50
CA LEU A 7 9.79 -14.75 2.50
C LEU A 7 9.92 -14.25 1.07
N THR A 8 9.29 -13.12 0.77
CA THR A 8 9.38 -12.44 -0.53
C THR A 8 9.71 -10.98 -0.32
N LEU A 9 10.78 -10.50 -0.96
CA LEU A 9 11.08 -9.07 -1.03
C LEU A 9 10.18 -8.46 -2.10
N SER A 10 9.27 -7.58 -1.68
CA SER A 10 8.33 -6.88 -2.56
C SER A 10 8.26 -5.40 -2.19
N GLY A 11 7.64 -4.61 -3.05
CA GLY A 11 7.37 -3.20 -2.83
C GLY A 11 6.02 -2.80 -3.40
N TRP A 12 5.57 -1.61 -3.04
CA TRP A 12 4.34 -1.02 -3.55
C TRP A 12 4.56 0.45 -3.87
N ALA A 13 4.06 0.88 -5.02
CA ALA A 13 4.00 2.28 -5.40
C ALA A 13 2.52 2.66 -5.50
N THR A 14 2.09 3.66 -4.73
CA THR A 14 0.68 4.07 -4.73
C THR A 14 0.38 4.91 -5.95
N ASP A 15 -0.79 4.71 -6.52
CA ASP A 15 -1.35 5.52 -7.61
C ASP A 15 -2.18 6.70 -7.09
N SER A 16 -2.49 6.72 -5.79
CA SER A 16 -3.25 7.75 -5.10
C SER A 16 -2.56 8.20 -3.81
N ASN A 17 -2.98 9.37 -3.30
CA ASN A 17 -2.58 9.86 -1.98
C ASN A 17 -3.48 9.33 -0.85
N ASP A 18 -4.42 8.42 -1.14
CA ASP A 18 -5.26 7.81 -0.11
C ASP A 18 -4.53 6.62 0.53
N PRO A 19 -4.38 6.57 1.87
CA PRO A 19 -3.73 5.44 2.53
C PRO A 19 -4.38 4.08 2.24
N ASP A 20 -5.68 4.05 1.90
CA ASP A 20 -6.39 2.81 1.54
C ASP A 20 -5.75 2.11 0.33
N SER A 21 -5.16 2.88 -0.59
CA SER A 21 -4.47 2.38 -1.78
C SER A 21 -3.20 1.58 -1.47
N PHE A 22 -2.67 1.69 -0.25
CA PHE A 22 -1.61 0.84 0.27
C PHE A 22 -2.19 -0.36 1.03
N PHE A 23 -3.02 -0.10 2.06
CA PHE A 23 -3.43 -1.14 3.00
C PHE A 23 -4.34 -2.21 2.37
N ARG A 24 -5.41 -1.81 1.67
CA ARG A 24 -6.42 -2.76 1.21
C ARG A 24 -5.89 -3.70 0.13
N PRO A 25 -5.20 -3.24 -0.93
CA PRO A 25 -4.69 -4.13 -1.98
C PRO A 25 -3.61 -5.09 -1.47
N LEU A 26 -2.84 -4.73 -0.45
CA LEU A 26 -1.73 -5.55 0.03
C LEU A 26 -2.10 -6.48 1.19
N LEU A 27 -2.99 -6.07 2.08
CA LEU A 27 -3.12 -6.70 3.41
C LEU A 27 -4.55 -7.06 3.81
N SER A 28 -5.56 -6.65 3.04
CA SER A 28 -6.93 -7.07 3.35
C SER A 28 -7.12 -8.58 3.14
N CYS A 29 -8.10 -9.17 3.81
CA CYS A 29 -8.45 -10.58 3.58
C CYS A 29 -8.89 -10.82 2.12
N ALA A 30 -9.57 -9.85 1.51
CA ALA A 30 -9.98 -9.93 0.11
C ALA A 30 -8.77 -9.95 -0.86
N ALA A 31 -7.66 -9.32 -0.50
CA ALA A 31 -6.44 -9.28 -1.33
C ALA A 31 -5.74 -10.64 -1.48
N ILE A 32 -6.03 -11.61 -0.59
CA ILE A 32 -5.56 -12.99 -0.75
C ILE A 32 -6.14 -13.60 -2.04
N ASN A 33 -7.44 -13.39 -2.30
CA ASN A 33 -8.10 -13.90 -3.50
C ASN A 33 -7.58 -13.21 -4.77
N SER A 34 -7.21 -11.93 -4.66
CA SER A 34 -6.59 -11.15 -5.74
C SER A 34 -5.09 -11.45 -5.93
N GLN A 35 -4.50 -12.30 -5.08
CA GLN A 35 -3.09 -12.69 -5.10
C GLN A 35 -2.11 -11.51 -4.99
N THR A 36 -2.55 -10.40 -4.42
CA THR A 36 -1.70 -9.22 -4.16
C THR A 36 -1.20 -9.19 -2.72
N ASN A 37 -1.83 -9.97 -1.83
CA ASN A 37 -1.34 -10.20 -0.48
C ASN A 37 -0.35 -11.36 -0.43
N PHE A 38 0.93 -11.04 -0.60
CA PHE A 38 2.00 -12.04 -0.55
C PHE A 38 2.29 -12.56 0.86
N ALA A 39 1.86 -11.86 1.89
CA ALA A 39 1.98 -12.33 3.27
C ALA A 39 0.99 -13.46 3.59
N HIS A 40 -0.02 -13.68 2.73
CA HIS A 40 -1.12 -14.62 2.97
C HIS A 40 -1.78 -14.44 4.35
N TRP A 41 -1.73 -13.21 4.86
CA TRP A 41 -2.22 -12.84 6.19
C TRP A 41 -3.63 -12.26 6.09
N CYS A 42 -4.53 -12.73 6.95
CA CYS A 42 -5.89 -12.21 7.05
C CYS A 42 -6.25 -12.01 8.52
N ASN A 43 -6.58 -10.76 8.85
CA ASN A 43 -7.03 -10.38 10.18
C ASN A 43 -8.37 -9.62 10.05
N PRO A 44 -9.48 -10.18 10.59
CA PRO A 44 -10.79 -9.53 10.52
C PRO A 44 -10.89 -8.18 11.26
N GLU A 45 -10.10 -7.99 12.31
CA GLU A 45 -10.02 -6.72 13.05
C GLU A 45 -9.41 -5.63 12.17
N PHE A 46 -8.28 -5.94 11.51
CA PHE A 46 -7.66 -5.06 10.53
C PHE A 46 -8.62 -4.67 9.41
N ASP A 47 -9.34 -5.64 8.81
CA ASP A 47 -10.35 -5.37 7.78
C ASP A 47 -11.50 -4.48 8.29
N SER A 48 -11.87 -4.63 9.57
CA SER A 48 -12.87 -3.77 10.20
C SER A 48 -12.38 -2.32 10.37
N VAL A 49 -11.12 -2.15 10.79
CA VAL A 49 -10.46 -0.84 10.92
C VAL A 49 -10.37 -0.14 9.55
N LEU A 50 -9.98 -0.86 8.49
CA LEU A 50 -9.97 -0.29 7.14
C LEU A 50 -11.37 0.14 6.67
N ARG A 51 -12.40 -0.64 7.00
CA ARG A 51 -13.80 -0.29 6.67
C ARG A 51 -14.26 0.97 7.41
N LYS A 52 -13.89 1.10 8.69
CA LYS A 52 -14.14 2.30 9.50
C LYS A 52 -13.46 3.52 8.85
N ALA A 53 -12.19 3.39 8.47
CA ALA A 53 -11.45 4.46 7.79
C ALA A 53 -12.09 4.87 6.44
N LEU A 54 -12.64 3.92 5.67
CA LEU A 54 -13.30 4.20 4.40
C LEU A 54 -14.67 4.88 4.57
N SER A 55 -15.41 4.48 5.60
CA SER A 55 -16.77 5.01 5.85
C SER A 55 -16.78 6.43 6.42
N SER A 56 -15.66 6.89 7.00
CA SER A 56 -15.56 8.22 7.58
C SER A 56 -15.26 9.29 6.54
N GLN A 57 -16.00 10.40 6.60
CA GLN A 57 -15.71 11.61 5.82
C GLN A 57 -14.75 12.56 6.54
N GLN A 58 -14.55 12.38 7.85
CA GLN A 58 -13.71 13.27 8.65
C GLN A 58 -12.27 12.76 8.67
N LEU A 59 -11.35 13.61 8.21
CA LEU A 59 -9.92 13.27 8.10
C LEU A 59 -9.32 12.80 9.43
N ALA A 60 -9.67 13.44 10.55
CA ALA A 60 -9.17 13.06 11.87
C ALA A 60 -9.52 11.60 12.23
N SER A 61 -10.78 11.19 12.02
CA SER A 61 -11.18 9.81 12.30
C SER A 61 -10.55 8.79 11.34
N ARG A 62 -10.18 9.21 10.11
CA ARG A 62 -9.42 8.36 9.18
C ARG A 62 -7.99 8.18 9.67
N ILE A 63 -7.35 9.24 10.16
CA ILE A 63 -5.99 9.20 10.73
C ILE A 63 -5.96 8.22 11.90
N GLU A 64 -6.87 8.36 12.86
CA GLU A 64 -6.98 7.46 14.01
C GLU A 64 -7.14 6.00 13.60
N ALA A 65 -8.00 5.73 12.60
CA ALA A 65 -8.19 4.37 12.09
C ALA A 65 -6.93 3.82 11.40
N TYR A 66 -6.20 4.62 10.62
CA TYR A 66 -4.96 4.14 10.00
C TYR A 66 -3.80 4.01 11.00
N GLU A 67 -3.78 4.77 12.08
CA GLU A 67 -2.85 4.53 13.21
C GLU A 67 -3.16 3.20 13.90
N GLU A 68 -4.44 2.90 14.15
CA GLU A 68 -4.88 1.61 14.68
C GLU A 68 -4.48 0.45 13.75
N ALA A 69 -4.65 0.62 12.44
CA ALA A 69 -4.22 -0.37 11.45
C ALA A 69 -2.70 -0.61 11.49
N GLN A 70 -1.90 0.45 11.58
CA GLN A 70 -0.44 0.35 11.69
C GLN A 70 -0.01 -0.39 12.97
N ASN A 71 -0.66 -0.11 14.10
CA ASN A 71 -0.39 -0.81 15.37
C ASN A 71 -0.63 -2.32 15.27
N ILE A 72 -1.69 -2.75 14.56
CA ILE A 72 -1.95 -4.18 14.31
C ILE A 72 -0.80 -4.79 13.50
N LEU A 73 -0.36 -4.10 12.44
CA LEU A 73 0.75 -4.58 11.59
C LEU A 73 2.08 -4.65 12.34
N GLU A 74 2.38 -3.69 13.22
CA GLU A 74 3.57 -3.71 14.06
C GLU A 74 3.56 -4.86 15.06
N LYS A 75 2.37 -5.22 15.57
CA LYS A 75 2.22 -6.31 16.55
C LYS A 75 2.30 -7.69 15.91
N GLU A 76 1.66 -7.86 14.75
CA GLU A 76 1.56 -9.17 14.09
C GLU A 76 2.67 -9.42 13.05
N LEU A 77 3.36 -8.36 12.60
CA LEU A 77 4.46 -8.40 11.64
C LEU A 77 4.18 -9.27 10.39
N PRO A 78 3.03 -9.13 9.71
CA PRO A 78 2.79 -9.87 8.46
C PRO A 78 3.71 -9.39 7.32
N ILE A 79 4.21 -8.17 7.41
CA ILE A 79 5.21 -7.58 6.53
C ILE A 79 6.28 -6.87 7.36
N LEU A 80 7.49 -6.75 6.81
CA LEU A 80 8.58 -5.99 7.41
C LEU A 80 8.89 -4.77 6.53
N PRO A 81 8.44 -3.55 6.90
CA PRO A 81 8.80 -2.34 6.16
C PRO A 81 10.31 -2.10 6.23
N LEU A 82 10.97 -1.98 5.07
CA LEU A 82 12.42 -1.80 4.99
C LEU A 82 12.84 -0.35 4.72
N ALA A 83 12.22 0.28 3.73
CA ALA A 83 12.56 1.63 3.28
C ALA A 83 11.44 2.27 2.45
N SER A 84 11.48 3.59 2.35
CA SER A 84 10.75 4.38 1.35
C SER A 84 11.77 5.07 0.44
N SER A 85 11.69 4.81 -0.87
CA SER A 85 12.69 5.28 -1.85
C SER A 85 12.28 6.58 -2.54
N LEU A 86 13.26 7.41 -2.87
CA LEU A 86 13.07 8.53 -3.79
C LEU A 86 12.90 8.02 -5.22
N ARG A 87 11.96 8.61 -5.96
CA ARG A 87 11.82 8.35 -7.38
C ARG A 87 12.76 9.24 -8.19
N LEU A 88 13.66 8.63 -8.95
CA LEU A 88 14.65 9.31 -9.77
C LEU A 88 14.33 9.09 -11.25
N GLN A 89 14.41 10.16 -12.05
CA GLN A 89 14.24 10.12 -13.50
C GLN A 89 15.32 10.99 -14.15
N ALA A 90 15.97 10.47 -15.20
CA ALA A 90 16.91 11.21 -16.03
C ALA A 90 16.28 11.44 -17.41
N ASN A 91 16.29 12.69 -17.88
CA ASN A 91 15.78 13.08 -19.19
C ASN A 91 16.90 13.72 -20.02
N SER A 92 16.88 13.49 -21.35
CA SER A 92 17.70 14.26 -22.29
C SER A 92 17.07 15.63 -22.53
N TYR A 93 17.85 16.60 -23.03
CA TYR A 93 17.39 17.99 -23.20
C TYR A 93 16.17 18.14 -24.16
N ASP A 94 15.94 17.14 -25.01
CA ASP A 94 14.94 17.18 -26.09
C ASP A 94 13.59 16.52 -25.70
N ASP A 95 13.52 15.86 -24.53
CA ASP A 95 12.32 15.13 -24.09
C ASP A 95 11.60 15.86 -22.94
N SER A 96 10.44 16.47 -23.25
CA SER A 96 9.47 17.03 -22.28
C SER A 96 8.69 15.94 -21.54
N ILE A 97 9.39 15.00 -20.90
CA ILE A 97 8.75 13.94 -20.11
C ILE A 97 8.67 14.38 -18.65
N SER A 98 7.45 14.65 -18.18
CA SER A 98 7.15 14.81 -16.76
C SER A 98 6.67 13.47 -16.19
N THR A 99 6.84 13.25 -14.89
CA THR A 99 6.25 12.08 -14.25
C THR A 99 5.42 12.45 -13.04
N THR A 100 4.32 11.73 -12.86
CA THR A 100 3.41 11.90 -11.72
C THR A 100 4.02 11.34 -10.43
N PRO A 101 3.54 11.78 -9.26
CA PRO A 101 3.86 11.14 -7.98
C PRO A 101 3.58 9.64 -7.97
N ALA A 102 2.54 9.21 -8.71
CA ALA A 102 2.13 7.82 -8.92
C ALA A 102 3.07 6.99 -9.83
N GLY A 103 4.10 7.62 -10.39
CA GLY A 103 5.10 6.90 -11.18
C GLY A 103 4.81 6.79 -12.68
N LEU A 104 3.68 7.32 -13.14
CA LEU A 104 3.28 7.25 -14.55
C LEU A 104 3.91 8.38 -15.38
N PRO A 105 4.46 8.09 -16.57
CA PRO A 105 5.01 9.10 -17.48
C PRO A 105 3.89 9.90 -18.15
N LEU A 106 4.05 11.23 -18.14
CA LEU A 106 3.25 12.18 -18.91
C LEU A 106 4.13 12.73 -20.03
N ARG A 107 3.73 12.48 -21.28
CA ARG A 107 4.31 13.14 -22.45
C ARG A 107 3.50 14.39 -22.74
N TYR A 108 4.18 15.54 -22.78
CA TYR A 108 3.64 16.80 -23.28
C TYR A 108 4.18 17.06 -24.68
#